data_AF-A0A7Y5G245-F1
#
_entry.id   AF-A0A7Y5G245-F1
#
_cell.length_a   1.000
_cell.length_b   1.000
_cell.length_c   1.000
_cell.angle_alpha   90.00
_cell.angle_beta   90.00
_cell.angle_gamma   90.00
#
_symmetry.space_group_name_H-M   'P 1'
#
loop_
_entity.id
_entity.type
_entity.pdbx_description
1 polymer ?
#
loop_
_entity_poly.entity_id
_entity_poly.type
_entity_poly.pdbx_seq_one_letter_code
_entity_poly.pdbx_strand_id
1 'polypeptide(L)'
;MALKTISVKADKNPALTPVRHLRGLGETRGKELEKIGVKTIADLLFYLPRRYLDRSTILKCRDLRDGIEATVVGKVMSGQIIYGGRRQRYE
;
A
#
# COMPACT_ATOMS: atom_id res chain seq x y z
N MET A 1 1.23 25.96 -13.20
CA MET A 1 1.56 24.69 -12.54
C MET A 1 0.38 24.34 -11.63
N ALA A 2 -0.61 23.64 -12.19
CA ALA A 2 -1.97 23.60 -11.66
C ALA A 2 -2.13 22.51 -10.59
N LEU A 3 -2.53 22.93 -9.38
CA LEU A 3 -3.09 22.05 -8.36
C LEU A 3 -4.35 21.42 -8.96
N LYS A 4 -4.31 20.10 -9.21
CA LYS A 4 -5.41 19.34 -9.77
C LYS A 4 -6.50 19.22 -8.70
N THR A 5 -7.39 20.21 -8.64
CA THR A 5 -8.59 20.23 -7.80
C THR A 5 -9.33 18.91 -7.98
N ILE A 6 -9.48 18.19 -6.86
CA ILE A 6 -10.27 16.97 -6.77
C ILE A 6 -11.72 17.44 -6.79
N SER A 7 -12.35 17.44 -7.97
CA SER A 7 -13.80 17.64 -8.09
C SER A 7 -14.50 16.41 -7.53
N VAL A 8 -14.71 16.40 -6.21
CA VAL A 8 -15.73 15.56 -5.59
C VAL A 8 -17.02 16.36 -5.74
N LYS A 9 -17.96 15.86 -6.55
CA LYS A 9 -19.34 16.33 -6.48
C LYS A 9 -19.83 16.00 -5.07
N ALA A 10 -19.94 17.02 -4.24
CA ALA A 10 -20.38 16.90 -2.86
C ALA A 10 -21.88 16.58 -2.85
N ASP A 11 -22.21 15.29 -2.82
CA ASP A 11 -23.48 14.85 -2.27
C ASP A 11 -23.48 15.15 -0.75
N LYS A 12 -24.69 15.36 -0.20
CA LYS A 12 -24.98 15.94 1.13
C LYS A 12 -24.30 15.28 2.35
N ASN A 13 -23.51 14.21 2.19
CA ASN A 13 -22.57 13.72 3.20
C ASN A 13 -21.44 12.89 2.57
N PRO A 14 -20.18 13.38 2.49
CA PRO A 14 -19.07 12.65 1.86
C PRO A 14 -18.71 11.36 2.59
N ALA A 15 -19.11 11.21 3.85
CA ALA A 15 -18.84 10.02 4.66
C ALA A 15 -19.56 8.77 4.13
N LEU A 16 -20.73 8.94 3.51
CA LEU A 16 -21.58 7.84 3.01
C LEU A 16 -21.31 7.48 1.55
N THR A 17 -20.40 8.21 0.89
CA THR A 17 -20.06 7.94 -0.50
C THR A 17 -19.39 6.57 -0.63
N PRO A 18 -19.73 5.75 -1.65
CA PRO A 18 -19.06 4.48 -1.90
C PRO A 18 -17.57 4.66 -2.15
N VAL A 19 -16.76 3.75 -1.59
CA VAL A 19 -15.28 3.79 -1.68
C VAL A 19 -14.78 3.73 -3.13
N ARG A 20 -15.54 3.12 -4.05
CA ARG A 20 -15.24 3.06 -5.49
C ARG A 20 -15.16 4.44 -6.17
N HIS A 21 -15.79 5.46 -5.60
CA HIS A 21 -15.73 6.82 -6.16
C HIS A 21 -14.45 7.57 -5.76
N LEU A 22 -13.63 6.99 -4.88
CA LEU A 22 -12.36 7.59 -4.48
C LEU A 22 -11.35 7.52 -5.62
N ARG A 23 -10.81 8.69 -5.99
CA ARG A 23 -9.81 8.80 -7.05
C ARG A 23 -8.54 8.03 -6.66
N GLY A 24 -8.12 7.07 -7.49
CA GLY A 24 -6.95 6.21 -7.24
C GLY A 24 -7.29 4.80 -6.75
N LEU A 25 -8.56 4.51 -6.46
CA LEU A 25 -9.06 3.14 -6.30
C LEU A 25 -9.61 2.64 -7.64
N GLY A 26 -8.86 1.76 -8.29
CA GLY A 26 -9.34 1.02 -9.44
C GLY A 26 -10.42 0.00 -9.05
N GLU A 27 -11.17 -0.49 -10.04
CA GLU A 27 -12.30 -1.41 -9.82
C GLU A 27 -11.92 -2.69 -9.06
N THR A 28 -10.70 -3.20 -9.29
CA THR A 28 -10.13 -4.36 -8.59
C THR A 28 -9.99 -4.11 -7.09
N ARG A 29 -9.32 -3.02 -6.70
CA ARG A 29 -9.12 -2.66 -5.29
C ARG A 29 -10.44 -2.30 -4.61
N GLY A 30 -11.37 -1.67 -5.33
CA GLY A 30 -12.71 -1.38 -4.81
C GLY A 30 -13.48 -2.66 -4.45
N LYS A 31 -13.44 -3.68 -5.32
CA LYS A 31 -14.06 -5.00 -5.05
C LYS A 31 -13.39 -5.72 -3.87
N GLU A 32 -12.07 -5.60 -3.72
CA GLU A 32 -11.35 -6.18 -2.58
C GLU A 32 -11.74 -5.52 -1.25
N LEU A 33 -11.85 -4.19 -1.22
CA LEU A 33 -12.28 -3.45 -0.03
C LEU A 33 -13.73 -3.81 0.36
N GLU A 34 -14.63 -3.94 -0.61
CA GLU A 34 -16.00 -4.38 -0.35
C GLU A 34 -16.07 -5.79 0.23
N LYS A 35 -15.20 -6.71 -0.21
CA LYS A 35 -15.11 -8.08 0.36
C LYS A 35 -14.64 -8.07 1.81
N ILE A 36 -13.80 -7.12 2.20
CA ILE A 36 -13.31 -6.94 3.57
C ILE A 36 -14.33 -6.18 4.44
N GLY A 37 -15.46 -5.73 3.85
CA GLY A 37 -16.54 -5.05 4.54
C GLY A 37 -16.45 -3.52 4.52
N VAL A 38 -15.47 -2.96 3.81
CA VAL A 38 -15.26 -1.51 3.69
C VAL A 38 -16.01 -0.98 2.47
N LYS A 39 -17.21 -0.42 2.68
CA LYS A 39 -18.12 0.00 1.60
C LYS A 39 -18.15 1.51 1.40
N THR A 40 -18.04 2.28 2.48
CA THR A 40 -18.13 3.74 2.48
C THR A 40 -16.80 4.41 2.84
N ILE A 41 -16.66 5.68 2.49
CA ILE A 41 -15.46 6.47 2.85
C ILE A 41 -15.27 6.52 4.37
N ALA A 42 -16.37 6.58 5.15
CA ALA A 42 -16.29 6.49 6.60
C ALA A 42 -15.64 5.18 7.07
N ASP A 43 -16.08 4.04 6.51
CA ASP A 43 -15.51 2.73 6.86
C ASP A 43 -14.01 2.69 6.57
N LEU A 44 -13.58 3.29 5.45
CA LEU A 44 -12.16 3.33 5.08
C LEU A 44 -11.33 4.20 6.04
N LEU A 45 -11.87 5.33 6.50
CA LEU A 45 -11.19 6.21 7.46
C LEU A 45 -11.00 5.54 8.83
N PHE A 46 -11.95 4.69 9.22
CA PHE A 46 -11.88 3.93 10.47
C PHE A 46 -11.29 2.52 10.30
N TYR A 47 -10.86 2.15 9.09
CA TYR A 47 -10.15 0.90 8.83
C TYR A 47 -8.67 1.05 9.19
N LEU A 48 -8.37 0.86 10.47
CA LEU A 48 -7.04 1.05 11.01
C LEU A 48 -6.06 -0.06 10.53
N PRO A 49 -4.80 0.30 10.20
CA PRO A 49 -3.76 -0.67 9.91
C PRO A 49 -3.56 -1.65 11.07
N ARG A 50 -3.36 -2.94 10.74
CA ARG A 50 -3.07 -3.98 11.74
C ARG A 50 -1.72 -3.77 12.44
N ARG A 51 -0.74 -3.24 11.71
CA ARG A 51 0.60 -2.96 12.20
C ARG A 51 1.17 -1.76 11.48
N TYR A 52 1.67 -0.80 12.24
CA TYR A 52 2.50 0.27 11.71
C TYR A 52 3.95 -0.20 11.73
N LEU A 53 4.58 -0.23 10.55
CA LEU A 53 6.00 -0.52 10.44
C LEU A 53 6.75 0.81 10.45
N ASP A 54 7.50 1.06 11.52
CA ASP A 54 8.40 2.22 11.59
C ASP A 54 9.69 1.92 10.81
N ARG A 55 9.90 2.66 9.72
CA ARG A 55 11.09 2.58 8.85
C ARG A 55 11.99 3.81 8.97
N SER A 56 11.84 4.58 10.04
CA SER A 56 12.64 5.79 10.29
C SER A 56 14.12 5.48 10.54
N THR A 57 14.41 4.32 11.13
CA THR A 57 15.77 3.93 11.51
C THR A 57 16.38 3.01 10.45
N ILE A 58 17.37 3.54 9.74
CA ILE A 58 18.13 2.78 8.74
C ILE A 58 19.37 2.19 9.42
N LEU A 59 19.47 0.86 9.41
CA LEU A 59 20.61 0.10 9.89
C LEU A 59 21.60 -0.17 8.75
N LYS A 60 22.89 -0.18 9.08
CA LYS A 60 23.93 -0.66 8.15
C LYS A 60 23.89 -2.18 8.11
N CYS A 61 24.23 -2.78 6.97
CA CYS A 61 24.26 -4.24 6.83
C CYS A 61 25.12 -4.94 7.88
N ARG A 62 26.19 -4.29 8.37
CA ARG A 62 27.11 -4.83 9.38
C ARG A 62 26.49 -4.95 10.77
N ASP A 63 25.46 -4.15 11.05
CA ASP A 63 24.82 -4.05 12.36
C ASP A 63 23.53 -4.88 12.45
N LEU A 64 23.22 -5.64 11.40
CA LEU A 64 22.07 -6.53 11.35
C LEU A 64 22.21 -7.67 12.35
N ARG A 65 21.09 -8.01 13.00
CA ARG A 65 21.00 -9.12 13.93
C ARG A 65 19.85 -10.03 13.52
N ASP A 66 20.07 -11.33 13.64
CA ASP A 66 19.05 -12.32 13.33
C ASP A 66 17.82 -12.15 14.22
N GLY A 67 16.65 -12.34 13.62
CA GLY A 67 15.36 -12.25 14.31
C GLY A 67 14.81 -10.83 14.52
N ILE A 68 15.49 -9.79 14.04
CA ILE A 68 15.03 -8.40 14.16
C ILE A 68 14.56 -7.87 12.79
N GLU A 69 13.37 -7.27 12.73
CA GLU A 69 12.93 -6.50 11.56
C GLU A 69 13.79 -5.23 11.44
N ALA A 70 14.59 -5.14 10.38
CA ALA A 70 15.53 -4.04 10.13
C ALA A 70 15.24 -3.36 8.78
N THR A 71 15.40 -2.04 8.72
CA THR A 71 15.37 -1.28 7.46
C THR A 71 16.80 -1.00 7.00
N VAL A 72 17.13 -1.36 5.76
CA VAL A 72 18.48 -1.20 5.18
C VAL A 72 18.38 -0.53 3.82
N VAL A 73 19.36 0.31 3.50
CA VAL A 73 19.50 0.94 2.18
C VAL A 73 20.77 0.45 1.52
N GLY A 74 20.67 -0.01 0.26
CA GLY A 74 21.79 -0.50 -0.51
C GLY A 74 21.57 -0.33 -2.00
N LYS A 75 22.65 -0.44 -2.78
CA LYS A 75 22.60 -0.45 -4.24
C LYS A 75 22.48 -1.89 -4.72
N VAL A 76 21.49 -2.18 -5.56
CA VAL A 76 21.37 -3.47 -6.23
C VAL A 76 22.50 -3.57 -7.25
N MET A 77 23.36 -4.61 -7.12
CA MET A 77 24.54 -4.77 -7.99
C MET A 77 24.33 -5.78 -9.11
N SER A 78 23.48 -6.77 -8.89
CA SER A 78 23.06 -7.75 -9.87
C SER A 78 21.66 -8.23 -9.51
N GLY A 79 20.86 -8.57 -10.51
CA GLY A 79 19.64 -9.35 -10.32
C GLY A 79 19.65 -10.44 -11.37
N GLN A 80 19.57 -11.70 -10.97
CA GLN A 80 19.53 -12.84 -11.88
C GLN A 80 18.14 -13.47 -11.84
N ILE A 81 17.63 -13.85 -13.01
CA ILE A 81 16.37 -14.60 -13.10
C ILE A 81 16.75 -16.06 -13.13
N ILE A 82 16.51 -16.77 -12.03
CA ILE A 82 16.65 -18.22 -11.99
C ILE A 82 15.34 -18.82 -12.51
N TYR A 83 15.41 -19.44 -13.69
CA TYR A 83 14.29 -20.13 -14.33
C TYR A 83 14.05 -21.49 -13.64
N GLY A 84 13.55 -21.46 -12.41
CA GLY A 84 13.10 -22.64 -11.66
C GLY A 84 11.69 -23.08 -12.10
N GLY A 85 11.57 -23.72 -13.26
CA GLY A 85 10.29 -24.28 -13.74
C GLY A 85 9.15 -23.25 -13.81
N ARG A 86 7.94 -23.63 -13.36
CA ARG A 86 6.67 -22.89 -13.60
C ARG A 86 6.56 -21.51 -12.91
N ARG A 87 7.54 -21.09 -12.09
CA ARG A 87 7.55 -19.77 -11.42
C ARG A 87 8.94 -19.16 -11.46
N GLN A 88 9.06 -18.00 -12.10
CA GLN A 88 10.27 -17.19 -12.09
C GLN A 88 10.48 -16.60 -10.68
N ARG A 89 11.70 -16.72 -10.15
CA ARG A 89 12.12 -16.05 -8.91
C ARG A 89 13.18 -15.00 -9.28
N TYR A 90 13.04 -13.81 -8.71
CA TYR A 90 14.04 -12.75 -8.78
C TYR A 90 14.97 -12.92 -7.57
N GLU A 91 16.25 -13.17 -7.82
CA GLU A 91 17.33 -13.07 -6.81
C GLU A 91 18.26 -11.90 -7.14
#